data_AF-A0AAD1SW57-F1
#
_entry.id   AF-A0AAD1SW57-F1
#
_cell.length_a   1.000
_cell.length_b   1.000
_cell.length_c   1.000
_cell.angle_alpha   90.00
_cell.angle_beta   90.00
_cell.angle_gamma   90.00
#
_symmetry.space_group_name_H-M   'P 1'
#
loop_
_entity.id
_entity.type
_entity.pdbx_description
1 polymer ?
#
loop_
_entity_poly.entity_id
_entity_poly.type
_entity_poly.pdbx_seq_one_letter_code
_entity_poly.pdbx_strand_id
1 'polypeptide(L)'
;MGKGDKDTPSFEMTWNSTTSSGYCSQEESDPELELFYTARTSLFPRRTPVKSQIQDEKPEKQPEALSQKEIEKKIKDFNSQIKSNLFMSMNRDGSYTGFIKVQLKLVRPVSVPASKKPSTVHDRKSVGRSQPVKRRTSFYLPKDASKHLHLSSRTPASEVIQALLRKFTVLDNPRKFALFQRTEKDGQVNLRKLLDDEEPLKLRLLSGPCDKTLSFVLKENETGEVNWDAFSMPELHNFLRILQREEEEHMRQIVQRYNRCRQKMQEALASHTPG
;
A
#
# COMPACT_ATOMS: atom_id res chain seq x y z
N MET A 1 11.05 53.20 -61.66
CA MET A 1 10.74 53.99 -60.45
C MET A 1 10.42 53.01 -59.32
N GLY A 2 10.97 53.02 -58.12
CA GLY A 2 12.02 53.80 -57.45
C GLY A 2 12.27 53.07 -56.11
N LYS A 3 13.49 52.57 -55.94
CA LYS A 3 14.46 52.92 -54.87
C LYS A 3 14.11 52.47 -53.45
N GLY A 4 15.02 51.65 -52.89
CA GLY A 4 15.10 51.26 -51.49
C GLY A 4 16.33 50.37 -51.25
N ASP A 5 17.50 50.92 -51.57
CA ASP A 5 18.83 50.33 -51.60
C ASP A 5 19.46 50.23 -50.19
N LYS A 6 20.53 49.41 -50.06
CA LYS A 6 21.64 49.44 -49.04
C LYS A 6 21.51 48.64 -47.74
N ASP A 7 22.51 47.93 -47.21
CA ASP A 7 23.93 47.73 -47.55
C ASP A 7 24.42 46.40 -46.93
N THR A 8 25.28 45.66 -47.64
CA THR A 8 26.23 44.68 -47.08
C THR A 8 27.57 45.37 -46.82
N PRO A 9 28.42 44.90 -45.88
CA PRO A 9 29.52 44.04 -46.34
C PRO A 9 29.97 42.94 -45.36
N SER A 10 30.63 41.97 -45.98
CA SER A 10 31.51 40.92 -45.45
C SER A 10 32.66 41.45 -44.58
N PHE A 11 33.11 40.66 -43.59
CA PHE A 11 34.54 40.51 -43.33
C PHE A 11 34.89 39.15 -42.69
N GLU A 12 36.08 38.71 -43.04
CA GLU A 12 36.75 37.42 -42.83
C GLU A 12 37.45 37.33 -41.46
N MET A 13 37.71 36.08 -41.05
CA MET A 13 38.81 35.57 -40.20
C MET A 13 39.53 36.52 -39.22
N THR A 14 39.69 36.09 -37.96
CA THR A 14 41.00 35.63 -37.44
C THR A 14 40.90 35.10 -36.01
N TRP A 15 41.66 34.02 -35.76
CA TRP A 15 41.95 33.49 -34.43
C TRP A 15 42.91 34.43 -33.69
N ASN A 16 42.59 34.77 -32.46
CA ASN A 16 43.53 35.34 -31.50
C ASN A 16 43.23 34.81 -30.09
N SER A 17 44.03 33.84 -29.67
CA SER A 17 44.24 33.48 -28.27
C SER A 17 44.73 34.69 -27.50
N THR A 18 44.20 34.96 -26.30
CA THR A 18 44.97 35.40 -25.11
C THR A 18 44.12 35.23 -23.85
N THR A 19 44.84 34.78 -22.83
CA THR A 19 44.56 34.42 -21.44
C THR A 19 43.94 35.51 -20.55
N SER A 20 43.09 35.10 -19.60
CA SER A 20 42.98 35.68 -18.24
C SER A 20 42.05 34.77 -17.41
N SER A 21 42.57 33.93 -16.50
CA SER A 21 42.71 34.20 -15.06
C SER A 21 41.43 34.67 -14.36
N GLY A 22 40.94 33.87 -13.40
CA GLY A 22 40.23 34.38 -12.24
C GLY A 22 38.93 33.66 -11.83
N TYR A 23 39.06 32.85 -10.78
CA TYR A 23 38.06 32.55 -9.75
C TYR A 23 36.90 31.55 -9.98
N CYS A 24 37.15 30.38 -9.39
CA CYS A 24 36.21 29.46 -8.77
C CYS A 24 35.06 30.19 -8.04
N SER A 25 33.82 29.90 -8.44
CA SER A 25 32.64 30.07 -7.59
C SER A 25 32.01 28.69 -7.38
N GLN A 26 32.07 28.31 -6.11
CA GLN A 26 31.55 27.10 -5.52
C GLN A 26 30.04 27.26 -5.39
N GLU A 27 29.26 26.62 -6.27
CA GLU A 27 27.85 26.37 -5.99
C GLU A 27 27.72 24.99 -5.35
N GLU A 28 27.60 25.07 -4.04
CA GLU A 28 27.04 24.07 -3.16
C GLU A 28 25.61 23.74 -3.62
N SER A 29 25.39 22.50 -4.03
CA SER A 29 24.05 21.91 -4.08
C SER A 29 24.14 20.56 -3.40
N ASP A 30 23.87 20.61 -2.10
CA ASP A 30 23.67 19.46 -1.23
C ASP A 30 22.46 18.64 -1.74
N PRO A 31 22.50 17.29 -1.70
CA PRO A 31 21.50 16.44 -2.32
C PRO A 31 20.37 16.19 -1.31
N GLU A 32 19.30 16.99 -1.39
CA GLU A 32 18.01 16.58 -0.87
C GLU A 32 17.31 15.70 -1.92
N LEU A 33 16.81 14.54 -1.47
CA LEU A 33 15.77 13.72 -2.12
C LEU A 33 16.17 12.79 -3.29
N GLU A 34 17.01 11.79 -3.00
CA GLU A 34 16.67 10.44 -3.48
C GLU A 34 16.33 9.54 -2.28
N LEU A 35 15.05 9.59 -1.93
CA LEU A 35 14.39 8.72 -0.97
C LEU A 35 14.29 7.30 -1.56
N PHE A 36 15.35 6.51 -1.44
CA PHE A 36 15.29 5.10 -1.77
C PHE A 36 14.58 4.32 -0.66
N TYR A 37 13.51 3.66 -1.08
CA TYR A 37 12.67 2.75 -0.31
C TYR A 37 13.47 1.56 0.23
N THR A 38 14.02 1.69 1.42
CA THR A 38 14.37 0.54 2.26
C THR A 38 13.17 0.17 3.13
N ALA A 39 12.87 -1.13 3.22
CA ALA A 39 11.86 -1.65 4.13
C ALA A 39 12.20 -1.19 5.55
N ARG A 40 11.33 -0.37 6.15
CA ARG A 40 11.54 0.15 7.50
C ARG A 40 11.37 -0.98 8.51
N THR A 41 12.45 -1.68 8.85
CA THR A 41 12.54 -2.41 10.12
C THR A 41 12.95 -1.38 11.17
N SER A 42 11.96 -0.81 11.86
CA SER A 42 12.21 0.17 12.92
C SER A 42 12.80 -0.52 14.15
N LEU A 43 14.13 -0.51 14.28
CA LEU A 43 14.80 -0.63 15.56
C LEU A 43 15.15 0.78 16.06
N PHE A 44 14.68 1.08 17.27
CA PHE A 44 14.60 2.34 18.03
C PHE A 44 15.63 3.46 17.77
N PRO A 45 15.20 4.74 17.82
CA PRO A 45 16.04 5.85 18.27
C PRO A 45 15.77 6.22 19.75
N ARG A 46 16.85 6.31 20.53
CA ARG A 46 16.89 6.91 21.88
C ARG A 46 16.31 8.33 21.85
N ARG A 47 15.33 8.62 22.71
CA ARG A 47 14.99 9.98 23.15
C ARG A 47 15.04 10.05 24.68
N THR A 48 15.61 11.14 25.18
CA THR A 48 15.79 11.52 26.59
C THR A 48 14.44 11.70 27.32
N PRO A 49 14.41 11.61 28.67
CA PRO A 49 13.18 11.37 29.40
C PRO A 49 12.38 12.66 29.57
N VAL A 50 11.29 12.80 28.82
CA VAL A 50 10.19 13.69 29.18
C VAL A 50 9.26 12.88 30.08
N LYS A 51 9.09 13.33 31.33
CA LYS A 51 8.09 12.79 32.27
C LYS A 51 6.70 12.90 31.65
N SER A 52 6.29 11.86 30.95
CA SER A 52 4.90 11.62 30.61
C SER A 52 4.29 10.88 31.80
N GLN A 53 3.25 11.46 32.37
CA GLN A 53 2.43 10.81 33.37
C GLN A 53 1.92 9.49 32.76
N ILE A 54 2.36 8.37 33.33
CA ILE A 54 1.74 7.08 33.12
C ILE A 54 0.37 7.19 33.79
N GLN A 55 -0.65 7.55 33.01
CA GLN A 55 -2.00 7.14 33.35
C GLN A 55 -2.10 5.70 32.88
N ASP A 56 -2.24 4.78 33.83
CA ASP A 56 -2.63 3.40 33.57
C ASP A 56 -3.87 3.40 32.66
N GLU A 57 -3.68 3.17 31.36
CA GLU A 57 -4.78 2.84 30.48
C GLU A 57 -5.32 1.49 30.92
N LYS A 58 -6.45 1.58 31.61
CA LYS A 58 -7.34 0.50 31.96
C LYS A 58 -7.49 -0.45 30.76
N PRO A 59 -7.29 -1.77 30.93
CA PRO A 59 -7.35 -2.71 29.82
C PRO A 59 -8.69 -2.57 29.08
N GLU A 60 -8.59 -2.35 27.77
CA GLU A 60 -9.73 -2.24 26.87
C GLU A 60 -10.61 -3.48 27.05
N LYS A 61 -11.79 -3.25 27.63
CA LYS A 61 -12.74 -4.28 28.00
C LYS A 61 -13.06 -5.09 26.74
N GLN A 62 -12.75 -6.39 26.73
CA GLN A 62 -13.28 -7.30 25.71
C GLN A 62 -14.80 -7.05 25.62
N PRO A 63 -15.39 -6.95 24.41
CA PRO A 63 -16.81 -6.65 24.29
C PRO A 63 -17.59 -7.74 25.03
N GLU A 64 -18.16 -7.40 26.18
CA GLU A 64 -19.06 -8.27 26.93
C GLU A 64 -20.07 -8.82 25.94
N ALA A 65 -20.17 -10.15 25.86
CA ALA A 65 -21.06 -10.81 24.93
C ALA A 65 -22.49 -10.32 25.21
N LEU A 66 -23.01 -9.49 24.31
CA LEU A 66 -24.35 -8.91 24.45
C LEU A 66 -25.36 -10.03 24.62
N SER A 67 -26.27 -9.86 25.56
CA SER A 67 -27.39 -10.77 25.72
C SER A 67 -28.29 -10.75 24.49
N GLN A 68 -28.99 -11.85 24.23
CA GLN A 68 -29.90 -11.96 23.08
C GLN A 68 -30.94 -10.82 23.05
N LYS A 69 -31.48 -10.43 24.20
CA LYS A 69 -32.43 -9.32 24.33
C LYS A 69 -31.83 -7.97 23.92
N GLU A 70 -30.56 -7.72 24.25
CA GLU A 70 -29.85 -6.50 23.83
C GLU A 70 -29.60 -6.49 22.33
N ILE A 71 -29.27 -7.64 21.74
CA ILE A 71 -29.10 -7.78 20.29
C ILE A 71 -30.43 -7.52 19.58
N GLU A 72 -31.54 -8.11 20.04
CA GLU A 72 -32.88 -7.86 19.49
C GLU A 72 -33.25 -6.37 19.53
N LYS A 73 -32.98 -5.71 20.68
CA LYS A 73 -33.20 -4.28 20.82
C LYS A 73 -32.35 -3.48 19.82
N LYS A 74 -31.05 -3.77 19.73
CA LYS A 74 -30.15 -3.11 18.78
C LYS A 74 -30.58 -3.32 17.33
N ILE A 75 -31.07 -4.51 16.97
CA ILE A 75 -31.58 -4.79 15.61
C ILE A 75 -32.82 -3.94 15.32
N LYS A 76 -33.76 -3.81 16.27
CA LYS A 76 -34.92 -2.94 16.12
C LYS A 76 -34.51 -1.47 15.94
N ASP A 77 -33.61 -0.98 16.81
CA ASP A 77 -33.10 0.38 16.75
C ASP A 77 -32.36 0.65 15.42
N PHE A 78 -31.57 -0.32 14.96
CA PHE A 78 -30.85 -0.28 13.68
C PHE A 78 -31.82 -0.22 12.50
N ASN A 79 -32.80 -1.13 12.44
CA ASN A 79 -33.77 -1.21 11.35
C ASN A 79 -34.67 0.02 11.29
N SER A 80 -35.00 0.65 12.43
CA SER A 80 -35.82 1.87 12.48
C SER A 80 -35.18 3.07 11.76
N GLN A 81 -33.85 3.07 11.65
CA GLN A 81 -33.08 4.15 11.01
C GLN A 81 -32.84 3.90 9.51
N ILE A 82 -33.12 2.69 9.02
CA ILE A 82 -32.87 2.32 7.62
C ILE A 82 -34.04 2.75 6.74
N LYS A 83 -33.72 3.42 5.63
CA LYS A 83 -34.69 3.83 4.59
C LYS A 83 -34.76 2.87 3.39
N SER A 84 -33.98 1.80 3.39
CA SER A 84 -33.85 0.82 2.30
C SER A 84 -34.22 -0.58 2.77
N ASN A 85 -34.15 -1.59 1.91
CA ASN A 85 -34.47 -2.99 2.27
C ASN A 85 -33.28 -3.75 2.89
N LEU A 86 -32.26 -3.05 3.39
CA LEU A 86 -31.02 -3.63 3.94
C LEU A 86 -31.11 -3.88 5.45
N PHE A 87 -32.16 -4.58 5.87
CA PHE A 87 -32.45 -4.85 7.28
C PHE A 87 -31.56 -5.94 7.87
N MET A 88 -31.48 -5.94 9.20
CA MET A 88 -30.98 -7.08 9.97
C MET A 88 -32.13 -7.93 10.51
N SER A 89 -31.92 -9.23 10.59
CA SER A 89 -32.92 -10.20 11.00
C SER A 89 -32.35 -11.16 12.05
N MET A 90 -33.07 -11.33 13.16
CA MET A 90 -32.73 -12.30 14.20
C MET A 90 -33.08 -13.73 13.74
N ASN A 91 -32.20 -14.68 14.01
CA ASN A 91 -32.41 -16.10 13.76
C ASN A 91 -32.79 -16.84 15.05
N ARG A 92 -33.34 -18.06 14.91
CA ARG A 92 -33.78 -18.89 16.04
C ARG A 92 -32.64 -19.39 16.93
N ASP A 93 -31.44 -19.52 16.36
CA ASP A 93 -30.22 -19.98 17.05
C ASP A 93 -29.50 -18.85 17.81
N GLY A 94 -30.12 -17.67 17.91
CA GLY A 94 -29.53 -16.47 18.53
C GLY A 94 -28.50 -15.74 17.67
N SER A 95 -28.18 -16.25 16.47
CA SER A 95 -27.43 -15.48 15.47
C SER A 95 -28.34 -14.47 14.80
N TYR A 96 -27.76 -13.55 14.04
CA TYR A 96 -28.53 -12.64 13.20
C TYR A 96 -27.86 -12.51 11.84
N THR A 97 -28.63 -12.10 10.85
CA THR A 97 -28.15 -11.87 9.48
C THR A 97 -28.43 -10.43 9.09
N GLY A 98 -27.70 -9.94 8.09
CA GLY A 98 -27.87 -8.58 7.61
C GLY A 98 -26.87 -8.22 6.54
N PHE A 99 -26.85 -6.94 6.18
CA PHE A 99 -26.03 -6.45 5.07
C PHE A 99 -24.89 -5.57 5.55
N ILE A 100 -23.72 -5.76 4.94
CA ILE A 100 -22.64 -4.77 4.99
C ILE A 100 -22.30 -4.33 3.57
N LYS A 101 -21.84 -3.09 3.43
CA LYS A 101 -21.26 -2.57 2.20
C LYS A 101 -19.75 -2.50 2.35
N VAL A 102 -19.03 -3.13 1.43
CA VAL A 102 -17.56 -3.09 1.37
C VAL A 102 -17.14 -2.38 0.09
N GLN A 103 -16.33 -1.32 0.24
CA GLN A 103 -15.66 -0.67 -0.88
C GLN A 103 -14.34 -1.41 -1.16
N LEU A 104 -14.06 -1.68 -2.43
CA LEU A 104 -12.82 -2.31 -2.85
C LEU A 104 -11.88 -1.23 -3.37
N LYS A 105 -10.71 -1.12 -2.74
CA LYS A 105 -9.62 -0.24 -3.15
C LYS A 105 -8.38 -1.09 -3.40
N LEU A 106 -8.39 -1.80 -4.52
CA LEU A 106 -7.27 -2.65 -4.96
C LEU A 106 -6.47 -1.88 -6.02
N VAL A 107 -5.14 -1.90 -5.90
CA VAL A 107 -4.23 -1.09 -6.74
C VAL A 107 -3.74 -1.87 -7.98
N ARG A 108 -4.25 -3.09 -8.23
CA ARG A 108 -3.65 -4.00 -9.22
C ARG A 108 -4.49 -4.28 -10.48
N PRO A 109 -3.82 -4.47 -11.64
CA PRO A 109 -4.36 -5.25 -12.75
C PRO A 109 -4.46 -6.75 -12.34
N VAL A 110 -5.66 -7.32 -12.39
CA VAL A 110 -6.00 -8.69 -11.97
C VAL A 110 -5.80 -9.68 -13.11
N SER A 111 -5.08 -10.78 -12.88
CA SER A 111 -4.92 -11.82 -13.91
C SER A 111 -6.14 -12.74 -14.03
N VAL A 112 -6.78 -12.80 -15.20
CA VAL A 112 -7.83 -13.80 -15.49
C VAL A 112 -7.35 -14.87 -16.47
N PRO A 113 -7.93 -16.09 -16.45
CA PRO A 113 -7.72 -17.08 -17.50
C PRO A 113 -8.22 -16.53 -18.84
N ALA A 114 -7.43 -16.67 -19.90
CA ALA A 114 -7.86 -16.31 -21.24
C ALA A 114 -9.22 -16.96 -21.57
N SER A 115 -10.19 -16.15 -21.99
CA SER A 115 -11.46 -16.64 -22.52
C SER A 115 -11.16 -17.66 -23.62
N LYS A 116 -11.68 -18.88 -23.46
CA LYS A 116 -11.68 -19.86 -24.55
C LYS A 116 -12.61 -19.32 -25.62
N LYS A 117 -12.09 -18.56 -26.59
CA LYS A 117 -12.79 -18.39 -27.86
C LYS A 117 -13.07 -19.80 -28.40
N PRO A 118 -14.29 -20.12 -28.86
CA PRO A 118 -14.51 -21.36 -29.59
C PRO A 118 -13.59 -21.30 -30.82
N SER A 119 -12.63 -22.21 -30.87
CA SER A 119 -11.77 -22.40 -32.03
C SER A 119 -12.66 -22.75 -33.22
N THR A 120 -12.84 -21.82 -34.14
CA THR A 120 -13.36 -22.12 -35.47
C THR A 120 -12.42 -23.15 -36.10
N VAL A 121 -13.02 -24.24 -36.55
CA VAL A 121 -12.38 -25.47 -37.02
C VAL A 121 -11.71 -25.23 -38.38
N HIS A 122 -10.62 -24.48 -38.46
CA HIS A 122 -9.73 -24.48 -39.63
C HIS A 122 -8.34 -24.02 -39.20
N ASP A 123 -7.50 -24.94 -38.73
CA ASP A 123 -6.29 -25.33 -39.46
C ASP A 123 -5.60 -26.50 -38.76
N ARG A 124 -5.15 -27.48 -39.55
CA ARG A 124 -4.45 -28.69 -39.06
C ARG A 124 -2.95 -28.51 -39.27
N LYS A 125 -2.20 -29.06 -38.31
CA LYS A 125 -0.75 -29.41 -38.31
C LYS A 125 0.19 -28.38 -37.68
N SER A 126 0.55 -28.63 -36.43
CA SER A 126 1.93 -28.50 -35.96
C SER A 126 2.12 -29.35 -34.69
N VAL A 127 3.06 -30.28 -34.76
CA VAL A 127 3.53 -31.12 -33.67
C VAL A 127 4.43 -30.26 -32.77
N GLY A 128 4.02 -30.09 -31.52
CA GLY A 128 4.82 -29.42 -30.51
C GLY A 128 4.10 -29.47 -29.19
N ARG A 129 4.51 -30.39 -28.31
CA ARG A 129 3.98 -30.58 -26.95
C ARG A 129 4.39 -29.39 -26.08
N SER A 130 3.81 -28.23 -26.35
CA SER A 130 3.90 -27.04 -25.52
C SER A 130 2.72 -27.07 -24.56
N GLN A 131 3.03 -27.15 -23.27
CA GLN A 131 2.06 -26.91 -22.20
C GLN A 131 1.26 -25.65 -22.56
N PRO A 132 -0.08 -25.65 -22.43
CA PRO A 132 -0.85 -24.46 -22.71
C PRO A 132 -0.42 -23.39 -21.71
N VAL A 133 0.42 -22.46 -22.16
CA VAL A 133 0.79 -21.27 -21.40
C VAL A 133 -0.53 -20.56 -21.13
N LYS A 134 -0.99 -20.62 -19.87
CA LYS A 134 -2.17 -19.90 -19.40
C LYS A 134 -1.87 -18.42 -19.58
N ARG A 135 -2.24 -17.85 -20.74
CA ARG A 135 -2.15 -16.42 -20.98
C ARG A 135 -3.00 -15.73 -19.91
N ARG A 136 -2.32 -15.15 -18.91
CA ARG A 136 -2.91 -14.28 -17.88
C ARG A 136 -3.14 -12.95 -18.57
N THR A 137 -4.39 -12.53 -18.70
CA THR A 137 -4.73 -11.18 -19.16
C THR A 137 -5.05 -10.34 -17.92
N SER A 138 -4.48 -9.14 -17.82
CA SER A 138 -4.70 -8.22 -16.72
C SER A 138 -5.99 -7.42 -16.91
N PHE A 139 -6.97 -7.59 -16.02
CA PHE A 139 -8.19 -6.79 -15.93
C PHE A 139 -8.11 -5.87 -14.72
N TYR A 140 -8.41 -4.59 -14.93
CA TYR A 140 -8.58 -3.67 -13.81
C TYR A 140 -9.93 -3.92 -13.15
N LEU A 141 -9.94 -4.09 -11.82
CA LEU A 141 -11.17 -3.89 -11.07
C LEU A 141 -11.61 -2.43 -11.29
N PRO A 142 -12.90 -2.13 -11.58
CA PRO A 142 -13.35 -0.76 -11.71
C PRO A 142 -12.95 0.05 -10.48
N LYS A 143 -12.37 1.23 -10.69
CA LYS A 143 -12.07 2.17 -9.62
C LYS A 143 -13.37 2.40 -8.83
N ASP A 144 -13.30 2.25 -7.52
CA ASP A 144 -14.43 2.40 -6.57
C ASP A 144 -15.54 1.33 -6.66
N ALA A 145 -15.22 0.11 -7.10
CA ALA A 145 -16.13 -1.01 -6.95
C ALA A 145 -16.58 -1.17 -5.48
N SER A 146 -17.88 -1.37 -5.25
CA SER A 146 -18.40 -1.69 -3.93
C SER A 146 -19.40 -2.83 -4.02
N LYS A 147 -19.57 -3.56 -2.91
CA LYS A 147 -20.53 -4.66 -2.85
C LYS A 147 -21.27 -4.69 -1.53
N HIS A 148 -22.58 -4.88 -1.63
CA HIS A 148 -23.40 -5.32 -0.52
C HIS A 148 -23.27 -6.83 -0.37
N LEU A 149 -22.94 -7.27 0.85
CA LEU A 149 -22.81 -8.66 1.24
C LEU A 149 -23.88 -8.96 2.29
N HIS A 150 -24.61 -10.06 2.10
CA HIS A 150 -25.49 -10.61 3.11
C HIS A 150 -24.69 -11.61 3.95
N LEU A 151 -24.55 -11.34 5.24
CA LEU A 151 -23.67 -12.09 6.15
C LEU A 151 -24.45 -12.60 7.37
N SER A 152 -23.87 -13.59 8.04
CA SER A 152 -24.26 -13.97 9.41
C SER A 152 -23.44 -13.16 10.41
N SER A 153 -23.96 -13.03 11.64
CA SER A 153 -23.28 -12.39 12.76
C SER A 153 -21.97 -13.08 13.11
N ARG A 154 -21.82 -14.35 12.74
CA ARG A 154 -20.62 -15.18 12.97
C ARG A 154 -19.64 -15.19 11.81
N THR A 155 -19.90 -14.45 10.74
CA THR A 155 -19.01 -14.45 9.58
C THR A 155 -17.76 -13.61 9.89
N PRO A 156 -16.56 -14.21 9.92
CA PRO A 156 -15.34 -13.50 10.25
C PRO A 156 -14.81 -12.67 9.07
N ALA A 157 -13.97 -11.68 9.34
CA ALA A 157 -13.41 -10.79 8.33
C ALA A 157 -12.61 -11.56 7.26
N SER A 158 -11.89 -12.61 7.66
CA SER A 158 -11.15 -13.50 6.74
C SER A 158 -12.05 -14.14 5.68
N GLU A 159 -13.25 -14.56 6.05
CA GLU A 159 -14.22 -15.13 5.11
C GLU A 159 -14.79 -14.05 4.17
N VAL A 160 -15.05 -12.85 4.70
CA VAL A 160 -15.49 -11.69 3.89
C VAL A 160 -14.45 -11.35 2.82
N ILE A 161 -13.16 -11.32 3.17
CA ILE A 161 -12.06 -11.10 2.23
C ILE A 161 -12.08 -12.17 1.15
N GLN A 162 -12.11 -13.46 1.52
CA GLN A 162 -12.12 -14.56 0.55
C GLN A 162 -13.35 -14.53 -0.37
N ALA A 163 -14.53 -14.23 0.16
CA ALA A 163 -15.76 -14.12 -0.61
C ALA A 163 -15.69 -12.99 -1.64
N LEU A 164 -15.16 -11.83 -1.26
CA LEU A 164 -14.97 -10.69 -2.16
C LEU A 164 -13.96 -11.00 -3.26
N LEU A 165 -12.79 -11.54 -2.91
CA LEU A 165 -11.76 -11.87 -3.90
C LEU A 165 -12.27 -12.89 -4.93
N ARG A 166 -12.95 -13.95 -4.49
CA ARG A 166 -13.60 -14.91 -5.39
C ARG A 166 -14.61 -14.25 -6.31
N LYS A 167 -15.48 -13.40 -5.75
CA LYS A 167 -16.54 -12.70 -6.49
C LYS A 167 -16.01 -11.77 -7.57
N PHE A 168 -14.88 -11.13 -7.31
CA PHE A 168 -14.19 -10.25 -8.26
C PHE A 168 -13.06 -10.97 -9.03
N THR A 169 -13.01 -12.30 -8.97
CA THR A 169 -12.04 -13.15 -9.69
C THR A 169 -10.58 -12.80 -9.42
N VAL A 170 -10.28 -12.28 -8.24
CA VAL A 170 -8.92 -11.98 -7.79
C VAL A 170 -8.26 -13.29 -7.36
N LEU A 171 -7.18 -13.66 -8.06
CA LEU A 171 -6.46 -14.93 -7.84
C LEU A 171 -5.28 -14.81 -6.87
N ASP A 172 -4.98 -13.60 -6.39
CA ASP A 172 -3.93 -13.37 -5.41
C ASP A 172 -4.26 -14.03 -4.06
N ASN A 173 -3.21 -14.28 -3.28
CA ASN A 173 -3.36 -14.85 -1.94
C ASN A 173 -4.22 -13.90 -1.06
N PRO A 174 -5.30 -14.39 -0.42
CA PRO A 174 -6.16 -13.56 0.42
C PRO A 174 -5.41 -12.82 1.53
N ARG A 175 -4.28 -13.37 2.01
CA ARG A 175 -3.43 -12.74 3.03
C ARG A 175 -2.76 -11.44 2.58
N LYS A 176 -2.68 -11.18 1.27
CA LYS A 176 -2.21 -9.89 0.72
C LYS A 176 -3.23 -8.77 0.92
N PHE A 177 -4.45 -9.11 1.30
CA PHE A 177 -5.53 -8.16 1.49
C PHE A 177 -5.92 -8.10 2.95
N ALA A 178 -6.49 -6.97 3.35
CA ALA A 178 -7.09 -6.80 4.64
C ALA A 178 -8.38 -5.99 4.53
N LEU A 179 -9.31 -6.31 5.42
CA LEU A 179 -10.52 -5.56 5.60
C LEU A 179 -10.27 -4.48 6.64
N PHE A 180 -10.58 -3.24 6.31
CA PHE A 180 -10.45 -2.10 7.20
C PHE A 180 -11.83 -1.58 7.57
N GLN A 181 -12.00 -1.20 8.83
CA GLN A 181 -13.05 -0.27 9.21
C GLN A 181 -12.55 1.16 9.04
N ARG A 182 -13.38 2.00 8.44
CA ARG A 182 -13.19 3.44 8.32
C ARG A 182 -14.27 4.13 9.13
N THR A 183 -13.86 4.96 10.07
CA THR A 183 -14.76 5.78 10.90
C THR A 183 -14.43 7.25 10.70
N GLU A 184 -15.44 8.12 10.77
CA GLU A 184 -15.27 9.57 10.70
C GLU A 184 -15.78 10.17 12.00
N LYS A 185 -14.89 10.83 12.75
CA LYS A 185 -15.20 11.47 14.03
C LYS A 185 -14.57 12.86 14.05
N ASP A 186 -15.37 13.89 14.34
CA ASP A 186 -14.92 15.28 14.45
C ASP A 186 -14.13 15.79 13.23
N GLY A 187 -14.49 15.34 12.02
CA GLY A 187 -13.81 15.65 10.77
C GLY A 187 -12.51 14.87 10.52
N GLN A 188 -12.06 14.05 11.47
CA GLN A 188 -10.92 13.16 11.30
C GLN A 188 -11.39 11.78 10.82
N VAL A 189 -10.72 11.27 9.78
CA VAL A 189 -10.96 9.93 9.24
C VAL A 189 -9.95 8.97 9.84
N ASN A 190 -10.43 7.98 10.59
CA ASN A 190 -9.62 6.87 11.10
C ASN A 190 -9.81 5.62 10.23
N LEU A 191 -8.73 4.88 9.99
CA LEU A 191 -8.74 3.61 9.29
C LEU A 191 -8.05 2.57 10.16
N ARG A 192 -8.78 1.55 10.61
CA ARG A 192 -8.26 0.44 11.43
C ARG A 192 -8.39 -0.87 10.68
N LYS A 193 -7.31 -1.65 10.64
CA LYS A 193 -7.32 -3.02 10.11
C LYS A 193 -8.14 -3.92 11.04
N LEU A 194 -9.06 -4.70 10.49
CA LEU A 194 -9.76 -5.74 11.24
C LEU A 194 -8.88 -6.98 11.35
N LEU A 195 -8.96 -7.65 12.49
CA LEU A 195 -8.40 -8.98 12.68
C LEU A 195 -9.19 -10.01 11.88
N ASP A 196 -8.55 -11.14 11.57
CA ASP A 196 -9.13 -12.17 10.71
C ASP A 196 -10.37 -12.84 11.30
N ASP A 197 -10.49 -12.85 12.63
CA ASP A 197 -11.56 -13.44 13.45
C ASP A 197 -12.66 -12.45 13.85
N GLU A 198 -12.45 -11.14 13.65
CA GLU A 198 -13.47 -10.13 13.94
C GLU A 198 -14.70 -10.28 13.02
N GLU A 199 -15.88 -10.02 13.57
CA GLU A 199 -17.17 -10.20 12.89
C GLU A 199 -17.69 -8.85 12.32
N PRO A 200 -17.58 -8.56 11.01
CA PRO A 200 -17.90 -7.23 10.49
C PRO A 200 -19.38 -6.85 10.61
N LEU A 201 -20.29 -7.83 10.59
CA LEU A 201 -21.72 -7.57 10.78
C LEU A 201 -22.01 -7.10 12.22
N LYS A 202 -21.29 -7.63 13.21
CA LYS A 202 -21.40 -7.19 14.60
C LYS A 202 -20.93 -5.76 14.78
N LEU A 203 -19.79 -5.39 14.18
CA LEU A 203 -19.31 -4.01 14.15
C LEU A 203 -20.36 -3.08 13.52
N ARG A 204 -20.99 -3.49 12.41
CA ARG A 204 -22.07 -2.72 11.77
C ARG A 204 -23.27 -2.53 12.69
N LEU A 205 -23.72 -3.57 13.39
CA LEU A 205 -24.84 -3.47 14.32
C LEU A 205 -24.54 -2.49 15.46
N LEU A 206 -23.31 -2.52 15.98
CA LEU A 206 -22.88 -1.64 17.08
C LEU A 206 -22.74 -0.19 16.66
N SER A 207 -22.26 0.09 15.45
CA SER A 207 -22.03 1.45 14.94
C SER A 207 -23.25 2.09 14.26
N GLY A 208 -24.27 1.29 13.90
CA GLY A 208 -25.46 1.79 13.22
C GLY A 208 -25.37 1.79 11.68
N PRO A 209 -26.48 2.14 11.00
CA PRO A 209 -26.60 2.01 9.55
C PRO A 209 -25.91 3.12 8.74
N CYS A 210 -25.40 4.16 9.39
CA CYS A 210 -24.77 5.29 8.71
C CYS A 210 -23.37 4.94 8.16
N ASP A 211 -23.16 5.15 6.86
CA ASP A 211 -21.87 4.95 6.18
C ASP A 211 -20.77 5.92 6.66
N LYS A 212 -21.15 7.08 7.22
CA LYS A 212 -20.19 8.05 7.80
C LYS A 212 -19.64 7.57 9.14
N THR A 213 -20.49 6.97 9.98
CA THR A 213 -20.07 6.45 11.29
C THR A 213 -19.14 5.26 11.14
N LEU A 214 -19.46 4.37 10.21
CA LEU A 214 -18.65 3.19 9.90
C LEU A 214 -18.79 2.85 8.42
N SER A 215 -17.68 2.58 7.75
CA SER A 215 -17.63 2.00 6.40
C SER A 215 -16.55 0.93 6.34
N PHE A 216 -16.71 -0.06 5.46
CA PHE A 216 -15.71 -1.13 5.30
C PHE A 216 -14.98 -0.96 3.98
N VAL A 217 -13.66 -1.14 4.02
CA VAL A 217 -12.79 -1.00 2.84
C VAL A 217 -11.87 -2.21 2.75
N LEU A 218 -11.92 -2.93 1.63
CA LEU A 218 -10.96 -3.96 1.29
C LEU A 218 -9.77 -3.31 0.58
N LYS A 219 -8.56 -3.46 1.13
CA LYS A 219 -7.31 -2.96 0.54
C LYS A 219 -6.25 -4.06 0.51
N GLU A 220 -5.23 -3.83 -0.29
CA GLU A 220 -3.98 -4.56 -0.17
C GLU A 220 -3.25 -4.11 1.11
N ASN A 221 -2.57 -5.02 1.81
CA ASN A 221 -1.71 -4.67 2.93
C ASN A 221 -0.50 -3.89 2.40
N GLU A 222 -0.57 -2.56 2.44
CA GLU A 222 0.53 -1.66 2.10
C GLU A 222 1.55 -1.52 3.24
N THR A 223 1.26 -2.03 4.44
CA THR A 223 2.11 -1.87 5.63
C THR A 223 3.48 -2.53 5.52
N GLY A 224 3.76 -3.32 4.49
CA GLY A 224 5.02 -4.06 4.39
C GLY A 224 5.20 -5.12 5.49
N GLU A 225 4.16 -5.37 6.28
CA GLU A 225 4.13 -6.41 7.30
C GLU A 225 4.06 -7.77 6.61
N VAL A 226 5.21 -8.44 6.54
CA VAL A 226 5.34 -9.80 6.06
C VAL A 226 4.88 -10.73 7.19
N ASN A 227 3.88 -11.58 6.90
CA ASN A 227 3.51 -12.66 7.80
C ASN A 227 4.61 -13.75 7.72
N TRP A 228 5.60 -13.65 8.61
CA TRP A 228 6.76 -14.55 8.64
C TRP A 228 6.39 -16.00 8.94
N ASP A 229 5.32 -16.25 9.69
CA ASP A 229 4.84 -17.60 10.02
C ASP A 229 4.29 -18.37 8.81
N ALA A 230 4.07 -17.68 7.68
CA ALA A 230 3.61 -18.29 6.44
C ALA A 230 4.72 -18.96 5.63
N PHE A 231 5.99 -18.74 5.99
CA PHE A 231 7.15 -19.24 5.28
C PHE A 231 7.76 -20.42 6.03
N SER A 232 8.27 -21.38 5.26
CA SER A 232 9.03 -22.50 5.82
C SER A 232 10.37 -22.02 6.38
N MET A 233 10.94 -22.79 7.32
CA MET A 233 12.26 -22.46 7.89
C MET A 233 13.35 -22.22 6.84
N PRO A 234 13.48 -23.01 5.75
CA PRO A 234 14.46 -22.74 4.70
C PRO A 234 14.23 -21.41 3.97
N GLU A 235 12.98 -21.01 3.75
CA GLU A 235 12.64 -19.73 3.12
C GLU A 235 13.01 -18.56 4.05
N LEU A 236 12.72 -18.68 5.34
CA LEU A 236 13.12 -17.69 6.35
C LEU A 236 14.65 -17.51 6.42
N HIS A 237 15.41 -18.61 6.41
CA HIS A 237 16.87 -18.55 6.36
C HIS A 237 17.38 -17.90 5.07
N ASN A 238 16.70 -18.13 3.94
CA ASN A 238 17.04 -17.49 2.69
C ASN A 238 16.83 -15.97 2.77
N PHE A 239 15.71 -15.51 3.33
CA PHE A 239 15.47 -14.08 3.54
C PHE A 239 16.53 -13.44 4.43
N LEU A 240 16.90 -14.08 5.55
CA LEU A 240 17.98 -13.58 6.42
C LEU A 240 19.30 -13.44 5.67
N ARG A 241 19.66 -14.44 4.86
CA ARG A 241 20.89 -14.41 4.06
C ARG A 241 20.88 -13.30 3.01
N ILE A 242 19.74 -13.05 2.37
CA ILE A 242 19.59 -11.94 1.41
C ILE A 242 19.77 -10.60 2.12
N LEU A 243 19.08 -10.41 3.26
CA LEU A 243 19.16 -9.18 4.05
C LEU A 243 20.58 -8.91 4.54
N GLN A 244 21.28 -9.94 5.03
CA GLN A 244 22.67 -9.80 5.47
C GLN A 244 23.59 -9.37 4.31
N ARG A 245 23.37 -9.91 3.11
CA ARG A 245 24.15 -9.52 1.92
C ARG A 245 23.88 -8.07 1.53
N GLU A 246 22.62 -7.63 1.56
CA GLU A 246 22.24 -6.24 1.30
C GLU A 246 22.85 -5.30 2.34
N GLU A 247 22.80 -5.66 3.62
CA GLU A 247 23.40 -4.87 4.71
C GLU A 247 24.92 -4.71 4.54
N GLU A 248 25.63 -5.79 4.23
CA GLU A 248 27.07 -5.76 3.96
C GLU A 248 27.42 -4.88 2.75
N GLU A 249 26.60 -4.92 1.71
CA GLU A 249 26.78 -4.10 0.52
C GLU A 249 26.53 -2.62 0.82
N HIS A 250 25.49 -2.30 1.58
CA HIS A 250 25.19 -0.95 2.04
C HIS A 250 26.32 -0.39 2.90
N MET A 251 26.82 -1.17 3.86
CA MET A 251 27.96 -0.79 4.69
C MET A 251 29.19 -0.49 3.83
N ARG A 252 29.50 -1.35 2.85
CA ARG A 252 30.60 -1.11 1.91
C ARG A 252 30.44 0.21 1.15
N GLN A 253 29.24 0.50 0.64
CA GLN A 253 28.96 1.76 -0.07
C GLN A 253 29.14 2.98 0.84
N ILE A 254 28.65 2.91 2.09
CA ILE A 254 28.80 3.99 3.09
C ILE A 254 30.28 4.24 3.38
N VAL A 255 31.04 3.18 3.65
CA VAL A 255 32.49 3.29 3.94
C VAL A 255 33.25 3.86 2.76
N GLN A 256 32.95 3.42 1.53
CA GLN A 256 33.58 3.95 0.33
C GLN A 256 33.27 5.44 0.13
N ARG A 257 32.01 5.86 0.33
CA ARG A 257 31.60 7.26 0.22
C ARG A 257 32.28 8.13 1.27
N TYR A 258 32.36 7.65 2.51
CA TYR A 258 33.08 8.31 3.59
C TYR A 258 34.57 8.48 3.25
N ASN A 259 35.24 7.41 2.81
CA ASN A 259 36.67 7.46 2.46
C ASN A 259 36.95 8.41 1.31
N ARG A 260 36.11 8.42 0.26
CA ARG A 260 36.22 9.37 -0.85
C ARG A 260 36.08 10.81 -0.39
N CYS A 261 35.10 11.10 0.48
CA CYS A 261 34.89 12.44 1.02
C CYS A 261 36.09 12.88 1.86
N ARG A 262 36.55 12.01 2.77
CA ARG A 262 37.72 12.24 3.61
C ARG A 262 38.97 12.53 2.79
N GLN A 263 39.21 11.77 1.73
CA GLN A 263 40.36 11.97 0.85
C GLN A 263 40.32 13.36 0.18
N LYS A 264 39.17 13.76 -0.37
CA LYS A 264 39.01 15.10 -0.96
C LYS A 264 39.26 16.22 0.05
N MET A 265 38.79 16.06 1.29
CA MET A 265 39.05 17.02 2.36
C MET A 265 40.55 17.11 2.69
N GLN A 266 41.24 15.97 2.75
CA GLN A 266 42.69 15.93 3.01
C GLN A 266 43.49 16.57 1.88
N GLU A 267 43.13 16.32 0.62
CA GLU A 267 43.74 16.97 -0.55
C GLU A 267 43.55 18.49 -0.51
N ALA A 268 42.35 18.96 -0.20
CA ALA A 268 42.07 20.39 -0.05
C ALA A 268 42.90 21.03 1.07
N LEU A 269 42.99 20.38 2.23
CA LEU A 269 43.80 20.86 3.36
C LEU A 269 45.30 20.88 3.03
N ALA A 270 45.82 19.87 2.33
CA ALA A 270 47.22 19.83 1.91
C ALA A 270 47.56 20.92 0.88
N SER A 271 46.59 21.29 0.02
CA SER A 271 46.76 22.38 -0.94
C SER A 271 46.71 23.79 -0.31
N HIS A 272 46.17 23.92 0.90
CA HIS A 272 46.20 25.15 1.68
C HIS A 272 47.45 25.17 2.59
N THR A 273 48.61 25.50 2.02
CA THR A 273 49.77 25.88 2.84
C THR A 273 49.61 27.36 3.20
N PRO A 274 49.58 27.75 4.49
CA PRO A 274 49.53 29.16 4.87
C PRO A 274 50.91 29.77 4.61
N GLY A 275 50.96 30.75 3.71
CA GLY A 275 52.09 31.66 3.53
C GLY A 275 52.04 32.81 4.51
#